data_AF-A0A0A6YWH3-F1
#
_entry.id   AF-A0A0A6YWH3-F1
#
_cell.length_a   1.000
_cell.length_b   1.000
_cell.length_c   1.000
_cell.angle_alpha   90.00
_cell.angle_beta   90.00
_cell.angle_gamma   90.00
#
_symmetry.space_group_name_H-M   'P 1'
#
loop_
_entity.id
_entity.type
_entity.pdbx_description
1 polymer ?
#
loop_
_entity_poly.entity_id
_entity_poly.type
_entity_poly.pdbx_seq_one_letter_code
_entity_poly.pdbx_strand_id
1 'polypeptide(L)'
;KENLLRVSETVAFTDVNSILRYLARIATTSGLYGTNLMEHTEIDHWLEFSATKLSSCDRLTSAINELNHCLSLRTYLVGNSLTLADLCVWATLKGT
;
A
#
# COMPACT_ATOMS: atom_id res chain seq x y z
N LYS A 1 -7.20 14.84 -11.66
CA LYS A 1 -7.82 15.02 -10.32
C LYS A 1 -6.67 15.13 -9.33
N GLU A 2 -6.60 16.23 -8.59
CA GLU A 2 -5.60 16.37 -7.53
C GLU A 2 -6.04 15.59 -6.30
N ASN A 3 -5.15 14.78 -5.73
CA ASN A 3 -5.40 14.09 -4.47
C ASN A 3 -5.01 15.04 -3.34
N LEU A 4 -5.96 15.42 -2.49
CA LEU A 4 -5.73 16.32 -1.36
C LEU A 4 -6.53 15.85 -0.15
N LEU A 5 -5.85 15.52 0.94
CA LEU A 5 -6.45 15.27 2.24
C LEU A 5 -6.08 16.40 3.20
N ARG A 6 -7.06 17.18 3.62
CA ARG A 6 -6.87 18.24 4.61
C ARG A 6 -7.14 17.67 6.02
N VAL A 7 -6.11 17.68 6.87
CA VAL A 7 -6.18 17.13 8.23
C VAL A 7 -6.50 18.21 9.25
N SER A 8 -5.97 19.41 9.04
CA SER A 8 -6.24 20.60 9.85
C SER A 8 -6.24 21.85 8.96
N GLU A 9 -6.46 23.02 9.54
CA GLU A 9 -6.40 24.29 8.81
C GLU A 9 -5.04 24.50 8.11
N THR A 10 -3.96 23.98 8.68
CA THR A 10 -2.57 24.17 8.23
C THR A 10 -1.88 22.92 7.68
N VAL A 11 -2.42 21.72 7.94
CA VAL A 11 -1.80 20.45 7.52
C VAL A 11 -2.65 19.76 6.47
N ALA A 12 -2.03 19.47 5.32
CA ALA A 12 -2.64 18.69 4.25
C ALA A 12 -1.63 17.73 3.63
N PHE A 13 -2.12 16.60 3.14
CA PHE A 13 -1.36 15.61 2.38
C PHE A 13 -1.81 15.61 0.92
N THR A 14 -0.85 15.61 0.01
CA THR A 14 -1.08 15.54 -1.45
C THR A 14 -0.58 14.23 -2.07
N ASP A 15 0.39 13.60 -1.41
CA ASP A 15 0.92 12.30 -1.81
C ASP A 15 -0.01 11.15 -1.38
N VAL A 16 -0.28 10.22 -2.28
CA VAL A 16 -1.22 9.11 -2.07
C VAL A 16 -0.77 8.21 -0.93
N ASN A 17 0.52 7.86 -0.87
CA ASN A 17 1.04 6.99 0.18
C ASN A 17 0.97 7.68 1.55
N SER A 18 1.20 8.99 1.61
CA SER A 18 1.04 9.79 2.82
C SER A 18 -0.42 9.84 3.29
N ILE A 19 -1.37 10.00 2.36
CA ILE A 19 -2.81 9.93 2.64
C ILE A 19 -3.19 8.55 3.19
N LEU A 20 -2.77 7.47 2.54
CA LEU A 20 -3.06 6.09 2.96
C LEU A 20 -2.51 5.80 4.36
N ARG A 21 -1.24 6.14 4.62
CA ARG A 21 -0.60 5.99 5.94
C ARG A 21 -1.34 6.76 7.01
N TYR A 22 -1.72 7.99 6.72
CA TYR A 22 -2.46 8.81 7.68
C TYR A 22 -3.80 8.18 8.03
N LEU A 23 -4.59 7.76 7.03
CA LEU A 23 -5.88 7.11 7.23
C LEU A 23 -5.78 5.82 8.04
N ALA A 24 -4.78 4.97 7.76
CA ALA A 24 -4.58 3.75 8.52
C ALA A 24 -4.14 4.00 9.97
N ARG A 25 -3.38 5.07 10.21
CA ARG A 25 -2.92 5.46 11.56
C ARG A 25 -4.04 6.07 12.41
N ILE A 26 -4.99 6.79 11.81
CA ILE A 26 -6.15 7.31 12.57
C ILE A 26 -7.20 6.24 12.83
N ALA A 27 -7.37 5.27 11.92
CA ALA A 27 -8.36 4.21 12.01
C ALA A 27 -7.74 2.92 12.59
N THR A 28 -7.20 3.01 13.80
CA THR A 28 -6.48 1.90 14.46
C THR A 28 -7.32 0.64 14.63
N THR A 29 -8.64 0.78 14.78
CA THR A 29 -9.58 -0.35 14.89
C THR A 29 -9.70 -1.17 13.61
N SER A 30 -9.33 -0.60 12.46
CA SER A 30 -9.44 -1.27 11.17
C SER A 30 -8.25 -2.20 10.86
N GLY A 31 -7.15 -2.12 11.62
CA GLY A 31 -5.98 -2.99 11.44
C GLY A 31 -5.22 -2.81 10.13
N LEU A 32 -5.51 -1.76 9.34
CA LEU A 32 -4.99 -1.59 7.97
C LEU A 32 -3.47 -1.39 7.90
N TYR A 33 -2.86 -0.97 9.01
CA TYR A 33 -1.41 -0.80 9.10
C TYR A 33 -0.70 -2.00 9.75
N GLY A 34 -1.38 -3.13 9.98
CA GLY A 34 -0.78 -4.29 10.65
C GLY A 34 -0.70 -4.16 12.18
N THR A 35 -0.37 -5.27 12.82
CA THR A 35 -0.44 -5.47 14.29
C THR A 35 0.91 -5.36 14.99
N ASN A 36 2.01 -5.54 14.26
CA ASN A 36 3.36 -5.54 14.79
C ASN A 36 4.32 -4.80 13.85
N LEU A 37 5.51 -4.47 14.37
CA LEU A 37 6.51 -3.66 13.65
C LEU A 37 7.00 -4.32 12.35
N MET A 38 7.03 -5.66 12.30
CA MET A 38 7.41 -6.39 11.10
C MET A 38 6.36 -6.20 10.00
N GLU A 39 5.08 -6.37 10.33
CA GLU A 39 3.97 -6.11 9.39
C GLU A 39 3.93 -4.65 8.95
N HIS A 40 4.22 -3.69 9.83
CA HIS A 40 4.31 -2.27 9.46
C HIS A 40 5.37 -2.05 8.38
N THR A 41 6.50 -2.72 8.51
CA THR A 41 7.61 -2.64 7.56
C THR A 41 7.28 -3.33 6.24
N GLU A 42 6.64 -4.51 6.28
CA GLU A 42 6.17 -5.19 5.07
C GLU A 42 5.14 -4.32 4.31
N ILE A 43 4.23 -3.63 5.03
CA ILE A 43 3.25 -2.73 4.42
C ILE A 43 3.93 -1.53 3.76
N ASP A 44 4.91 -0.92 4.42
CA ASP A 44 5.67 0.19 3.85
C ASP A 44 6.44 -0.23 2.59
N HIS A 45 7.01 -1.43 2.59
CA HIS A 45 7.63 -2.01 1.41
C HIS A 45 6.65 -2.13 0.24
N TRP A 46 5.44 -2.66 0.47
CA TRP A 46 4.43 -2.82 -0.60
C TRP A 46 3.90 -1.48 -1.12
N LEU A 47 3.78 -0.45 -0.28
CA LEU A 47 3.41 0.91 -0.70
C LEU A 47 4.47 1.51 -1.65
N GLU A 48 5.74 1.28 -1.38
CA GLU A 48 6.83 1.71 -2.27
C GLU A 48 6.88 0.85 -3.53
N PHE A 49 6.71 -0.47 -3.41
CA PHE A 49 6.67 -1.41 -4.53
C PHE A 49 5.58 -1.02 -5.54
N SER A 50 4.37 -0.72 -5.07
CA SER A 50 3.25 -0.31 -5.93
C SER A 50 3.48 1.05 -6.59
N ALA A 51 4.11 1.99 -5.87
CA ALA A 51 4.37 3.33 -6.39
C ALA A 51 5.53 3.36 -7.41
N THR A 52 6.47 2.41 -7.35
CA THR A 52 7.70 2.43 -8.14
C THR A 52 7.79 1.30 -9.18
N LYS A 53 7.90 0.04 -8.73
CA LYS A 53 8.13 -1.12 -9.61
C LYS A 53 6.88 -1.43 -10.43
N LEU A 54 5.71 -1.38 -9.81
CA LEU A 54 4.45 -1.80 -10.43
C LEU A 54 3.84 -0.74 -11.35
N SER A 55 4.15 0.54 -11.11
CA SER A 55 3.74 1.66 -11.96
C SER A 55 4.59 1.82 -13.22
N SER A 56 5.75 1.15 -13.29
CA SER A 56 6.70 1.24 -14.39
C SER A 56 6.54 0.08 -15.38
N CYS A 57 6.26 0.40 -16.65
CA CYS A 57 6.03 -0.60 -17.71
C CYS A 57 7.27 -1.50 -17.94
N ASP A 58 8.47 -0.93 -17.88
CA ASP A 58 9.74 -1.64 -18.12
C ASP A 58 10.01 -2.75 -17.08
N ARG A 59 9.45 -2.60 -15.88
CA ARG A 59 9.66 -3.51 -14.75
C ARG A 59 8.43 -4.35 -14.42
N LEU A 60 7.32 -4.12 -15.10
CA LEU A 60 6.03 -4.73 -14.80
C LEU A 60 6.11 -6.26 -14.77
N THR A 61 6.68 -6.90 -15.79
CA THR A 61 6.78 -8.38 -15.83
C THR A 61 7.55 -8.93 -14.63
N SER A 62 8.67 -8.30 -14.26
CA SER A 62 9.44 -8.71 -13.09
C SER A 62 8.69 -8.47 -11.78
N ALA A 63 7.98 -7.35 -11.68
CA ALA A 63 7.18 -6.98 -10.51
C ALA A 63 6.00 -7.95 -10.32
N ILE A 64 5.31 -8.32 -11.40
CA ILE A 64 4.22 -9.29 -11.36
C ILE A 64 4.73 -10.68 -10.96
N ASN A 65 5.90 -11.10 -11.44
CA ASN A 65 6.49 -12.37 -11.04
C ASN A 65 6.87 -12.39 -9.55
N GLU A 66 7.47 -11.30 -9.05
CA GLU A 66 7.78 -11.12 -7.63
C GLU A 66 6.50 -11.16 -6.78
N LEU A 67 5.46 -10.44 -7.19
CA LEU A 67 4.15 -10.43 -6.54
C LEU A 67 3.50 -11.83 -6.53
N ASN A 68 3.50 -12.53 -7.67
CA ASN A 68 2.96 -13.87 -7.79
C ASN A 68 3.70 -14.87 -6.89
N HIS A 69 5.03 -14.74 -6.79
CA HIS A 69 5.82 -15.55 -5.87
C HIS A 69 5.45 -15.29 -4.41
N CYS A 70 5.33 -14.02 -4.00
CA CYS A 70 4.92 -13.67 -2.64
C CYS A 70 3.51 -14.19 -2.29
N LEU A 71 2.57 -14.12 -3.22
CA LEU A 71 1.20 -14.59 -3.04
C LEU A 71 1.05 -16.12 -3.12
N SER A 72 2.06 -16.85 -3.57
CA SER A 72 1.98 -18.32 -3.72
C SER A 72 1.67 -19.07 -2.41
N LEU A 73 2.09 -18.50 -1.28
CA LEU A 73 1.89 -19.07 0.07
C LEU A 73 1.06 -18.14 0.98
N ARG A 74 0.50 -17.05 0.45
CA ARG A 74 -0.15 -16.00 1.25
C ARG A 74 -1.52 -15.66 0.70
N THR A 75 -2.50 -15.51 1.59
CA THR A 75 -3.86 -15.07 1.22
C THR A 75 -3.96 -13.55 1.11
N TYR A 76 -3.24 -12.82 1.96
CA TYR A 76 -3.06 -11.37 1.94
C TYR A 76 -1.57 -11.05 1.87
N LEU A 77 -1.19 -9.89 1.34
CA LEU A 77 0.23 -9.54 1.18
C LEU A 77 0.98 -9.48 2.51
N VAL A 78 0.30 -9.03 3.56
CA VAL A 78 0.87 -8.89 4.91
C VAL A 78 -0.07 -9.51 5.95
N GLY A 79 0.49 -10.33 6.84
CA GLY A 79 -0.27 -11.03 7.86
C GLY A 79 -1.34 -11.97 7.29
N ASN A 80 -2.51 -12.00 7.94
CA ASN A 80 -3.66 -12.85 7.56
C ASN A 80 -4.97 -12.05 7.43
N SER A 81 -4.89 -10.75 7.16
CA SER A 81 -6.03 -9.84 7.06
C SER A 81 -5.78 -8.77 6.01
N LEU A 82 -6.84 -8.07 5.61
CA LEU A 82 -6.71 -6.96 4.65
C LEU A 82 -5.88 -5.81 5.24
N THR A 83 -4.88 -5.35 4.48
CA THR A 83 -3.99 -4.24 4.85
C THR A 83 -3.88 -3.21 3.74
N LEU A 84 -3.19 -2.09 4.01
CA LEU A 84 -2.84 -1.10 2.98
C LEU A 84 -2.03 -1.71 1.82
N ALA A 85 -1.22 -2.74 2.10
CA ALA A 85 -0.44 -3.42 1.05
C ALA A 85 -1.35 -3.98 -0.05
N ASP A 86 -2.43 -4.66 0.35
CA ASP A 86 -3.39 -5.25 -0.58
C ASP A 86 -4.10 -4.16 -1.40
N LEU A 87 -4.51 -3.08 -0.73
CA LEU A 87 -5.24 -1.97 -1.35
C LEU A 87 -4.36 -1.22 -2.37
N CYS A 88 -3.11 -0.91 -2.03
CA CYS A 88 -2.24 -0.13 -2.91
C CYS A 88 -1.80 -0.94 -4.12
N VAL A 89 -1.40 -2.21 -3.92
CA VAL A 89 -1.00 -3.09 -5.02
C VAL A 89 -2.17 -3.35 -5.96
N TRP A 90 -3.35 -3.69 -5.41
CA TRP A 90 -4.54 -3.91 -6.24
C TRP A 90 -4.96 -2.66 -7.01
N ALA A 91 -4.98 -1.49 -6.36
CA ALA A 91 -5.36 -0.24 -7.00
C ALA A 91 -4.41 0.12 -8.15
N THR A 92 -3.10 -0.09 -7.98
CA THR A 92 -2.12 0.12 -9.04
C THR A 92 -2.31 -0.88 -10.19
N LEU A 93 -2.54 -2.17 -9.91
CA LEU A 93 -2.80 -3.19 -10.95
C LEU A 93 -4.07 -2.93 -11.75
N LYS A 94 -5.11 -2.41 -11.09
CA LYS A 94 -6.41 -2.12 -11.70
C LYS A 94 -6.41 -0.76 -12.42
N GLY A 95 -5.47 0.11 -12.08
CA GLY A 95 -5.30 1.46 -12.63
C GLY A 95 -4.44 1.52 -13.89
N THR A 96 -3.84 0.40 -14.32
CA THR A 96 -3.28 0.19 -15.66
C THR A 96 -4.37 -0.31 -16.61
#